data_AF-A0A0U9H8M1-F1
#
_entry.id   AF-A0A0U9H8M1-F1
#
_cell.length_a   1.000
_cell.length_b   1.000
_cell.length_c   1.000
_cell.angle_alpha   90.00
_cell.angle_beta   90.00
_cell.angle_gamma   90.00
#
_symmetry.space_group_name_H-M   'P 1'
#
loop_
_entity.id
_entity.type
_entity.pdbx_description
1 polymer ?
#
loop_
_entity_poly.entity_id
_entity_poly.type
_entity_poly.pdbx_seq_one_letter_code
_entity_poly.pdbx_strand_id
1 'polypeptide(L)'
;MKILAVSGYKPAEINIFKENDPRINIVKAAIQKRLIQFIEEGLEWVIISGQMGVELWTADIIFTLQEEYDIKLGVFPPFENQESRWPDPLKEKYEELKMLADFFKPIYKGDYKGAYQFKAKNMWLVDKSDASLILMDEEFPGSNRFLYSAAKEAGEAYPVYTITPADLDDIVEEIRMADPDYWQ
;
A
#
# COMPACT_ATOMS: atom_id res chain seq x y z
N MET A 1 17.81 1.54 2.10
CA MET A 1 16.62 2.39 2.23
C MET A 1 15.94 2.02 3.54
N LYS A 2 15.58 2.95 4.42
CA LYS A 2 15.02 2.63 5.75
C LYS A 2 13.50 2.79 5.85
N ILE A 3 12.92 3.77 5.14
CA ILE A 3 11.48 4.04 5.18
C ILE A 3 10.89 4.01 3.76
N LEU A 4 9.87 3.17 3.53
CA LEU A 4 9.19 3.03 2.24
C LEU A 4 7.73 3.45 2.35
N ALA A 5 7.30 4.40 1.54
CA ALA A 5 5.88 4.70 1.38
C ALA A 5 5.24 3.70 0.41
N VAL A 6 4.17 3.01 0.82
CA VAL A 6 3.44 2.07 -0.04
C VAL A 6 2.06 2.62 -0.35
N SER A 7 1.66 2.58 -1.61
CA SER A 7 0.32 2.96 -2.04
C SER A 7 -0.09 2.23 -3.33
N GLY A 8 -1.32 2.43 -3.77
CA GLY A 8 -1.82 1.79 -4.98
C GLY A 8 -3.34 1.90 -5.08
N TYR A 9 -3.89 1.20 -6.07
CA TYR A 9 -5.31 1.31 -6.40
C TYR A 9 -6.24 1.02 -5.24
N LYS A 10 -7.33 1.80 -5.19
CA LYS A 10 -8.53 1.43 -4.44
C LYS A 10 -9.20 0.24 -5.11
N PRO A 11 -9.97 -0.58 -4.39
CA PRO A 11 -10.58 -1.78 -4.95
C PRO A 11 -11.43 -1.49 -6.20
N ALA A 12 -12.21 -0.40 -6.17
CA ALA A 12 -13.05 0.00 -7.29
C ALA A 12 -12.27 0.40 -8.56
N GLU A 13 -11.03 0.87 -8.43
CA GLU A 13 -10.19 1.27 -9.59
C GLU A 13 -9.68 0.06 -10.38
N ILE A 14 -9.63 -1.12 -9.75
CA ILE A 14 -9.24 -2.39 -10.37
C ILE A 14 -10.38 -3.42 -10.38
N ASN A 15 -11.62 -2.95 -10.24
CA ASN A 15 -12.84 -3.78 -10.28
C ASN A 15 -12.83 -4.94 -9.28
N ILE A 16 -12.23 -4.76 -8.09
CA ILE A 16 -12.29 -5.68 -6.96
C ILE A 16 -13.30 -5.12 -5.96
N PHE A 17 -14.38 -5.84 -5.71
CA PHE A 17 -15.47 -5.37 -4.83
C PHE A 17 -15.72 -6.27 -3.62
N LYS A 18 -15.11 -7.45 -3.60
CA LYS A 18 -15.26 -8.44 -2.54
C LYS A 18 -13.89 -8.72 -1.92
N GLU A 19 -13.87 -8.93 -0.61
CA GLU A 19 -12.63 -9.18 0.11
C GLU A 19 -12.05 -10.57 -0.12
N ASN A 20 -12.88 -11.51 -0.59
CA ASN A 20 -12.46 -12.86 -0.97
C ASN A 20 -12.15 -13.01 -2.46
N ASP A 21 -11.96 -11.90 -3.17
CA ASP A 21 -11.57 -11.95 -4.58
C ASP A 21 -10.16 -12.56 -4.71
N PRO A 22 -9.97 -13.63 -5.49
CA PRO A 22 -8.67 -14.31 -5.59
C PRO A 22 -7.57 -13.40 -6.14
N ARG A 23 -7.91 -12.33 -6.88
CA ARG A 23 -6.94 -11.35 -7.39
C ARG A 23 -6.24 -10.59 -6.27
N ILE A 24 -6.85 -10.48 -5.10
CA ILE A 24 -6.21 -9.89 -3.92
C ILE A 24 -4.97 -10.69 -3.52
N ASN A 25 -5.01 -12.02 -3.64
CA ASN A 25 -3.85 -12.87 -3.30
C ASN A 25 -2.68 -12.64 -4.26
N ILE A 26 -2.96 -12.44 -5.55
CA ILE A 26 -1.93 -12.12 -6.56
C ILE A 26 -1.30 -10.76 -6.22
N VAL A 27 -2.11 -9.74 -5.94
CA VAL A 27 -1.62 -8.42 -5.52
C VAL A 27 -0.79 -8.51 -4.26
N LYS A 28 -1.25 -9.26 -3.25
CA LYS A 28 -0.51 -9.46 -2.01
C LYS A 28 0.82 -10.16 -2.23
N ALA A 29 0.86 -11.21 -3.04
CA ALA A 29 2.09 -11.92 -3.38
C ALA A 29 3.11 -10.99 -4.08
N ALA A 30 2.65 -10.16 -5.02
CA ALA A 30 3.50 -9.18 -5.70
C ALA A 30 4.11 -8.17 -4.71
N ILE A 31 3.29 -7.60 -3.83
CA ILE A 31 3.73 -6.64 -2.81
C ILE A 31 4.69 -7.31 -1.82
N GLN A 32 4.33 -8.49 -1.32
CA GLN A 32 5.14 -9.24 -0.35
C GLN A 32 6.52 -9.57 -0.91
N LYS A 33 6.61 -10.03 -2.16
CA LYS A 33 7.88 -10.31 -2.84
C LYS A 33 8.80 -9.09 -2.87
N ARG A 34 8.26 -7.91 -3.19
CA ARG A 34 9.01 -6.65 -3.21
C ARG A 34 9.42 -6.20 -1.80
N LEU A 35 8.52 -6.32 -0.83
CA LEU A 35 8.79 -5.96 0.55
C LEU A 35 9.90 -6.81 1.16
N ILE A 36 9.89 -8.13 0.93
CA ILE A 36 10.95 -9.03 1.42
C ILE A 36 12.30 -8.61 0.84
N GLN A 37 12.39 -8.36 -0.47
CA GLN A 37 13.62 -7.87 -1.10
C GLN A 37 14.12 -6.58 -0.44
N PHE A 38 13.23 -5.61 -0.21
CA PHE A 38 13.62 -4.36 0.44
C PHE A 38 14.03 -4.55 1.91
N ILE A 39 13.39 -5.46 2.64
CA ILE A 39 13.75 -5.81 4.02
C ILE A 39 15.15 -6.40 4.07
N GLU A 40 15.48 -7.32 3.16
CA GLU A 40 16.83 -7.90 3.03
C GLU A 40 17.88 -6.83 2.67
N GLU A 41 17.48 -5.76 1.99
CA GLU A 41 18.30 -4.58 1.68
C GLU A 41 18.30 -3.50 2.79
N GLY A 42 17.65 -3.78 3.94
CA GLY A 42 17.69 -2.92 5.13
C GLY A 42 16.48 -2.00 5.33
N LEU A 43 15.32 -2.31 4.75
CA LEU A 43 14.05 -1.63 5.05
C LEU A 43 13.62 -1.87 6.49
N GLU A 44 13.29 -0.81 7.22
CA GLU A 44 12.89 -0.84 8.63
C GLU A 44 11.42 -0.44 8.85
N TRP A 45 10.89 0.44 7.99
CA TRP A 45 9.53 0.96 8.11
C TRP A 45 8.80 0.97 6.77
N VAL A 46 7.56 0.49 6.79
CA VAL A 46 6.57 0.78 5.76
C VAL A 46 5.60 1.83 6.29
N ILE A 47 5.38 2.89 5.51
CA ILE A 47 4.38 3.91 5.82
C ILE A 47 3.26 3.94 4.79
N ILE A 48 2.02 4.02 5.27
CA ILE A 48 0.80 4.10 4.46
C ILE A 48 -0.11 5.19 5.00
N SER A 49 -1.14 5.56 4.24
CA SER A 49 -2.21 6.45 4.72
C SER A 49 -3.43 5.71 5.25
N GLY A 50 -3.47 4.38 5.12
CA GLY A 50 -4.55 3.52 5.57
C GLY A 50 -5.76 3.56 4.63
N GLN A 51 -5.58 3.87 3.35
CA GLN A 51 -6.66 3.89 2.36
C GLN A 51 -7.12 2.47 1.98
N MET A 52 -8.40 2.28 1.67
CA MET A 52 -8.93 1.01 1.14
C MET A 52 -8.14 0.49 -0.07
N GLY A 53 -8.01 -0.83 -0.19
CA GLY A 53 -7.31 -1.49 -1.30
C GLY A 53 -5.88 -1.81 -0.96
N VAL A 54 -4.95 -1.44 -1.85
CA VAL A 54 -3.53 -1.83 -1.77
C VAL A 54 -2.89 -1.48 -0.43
N GLU A 55 -3.20 -0.32 0.17
CA GLU A 55 -2.61 0.06 1.46
C GLU A 55 -3.07 -0.85 2.62
N LEU A 56 -4.37 -1.20 2.69
CA LEU A 56 -4.86 -2.16 3.70
C LEU A 56 -4.29 -3.57 3.45
N TRP A 57 -4.20 -4.00 2.19
CA TRP A 57 -3.60 -5.29 1.86
C TRP A 57 -2.11 -5.34 2.20
N THR A 58 -1.41 -4.21 2.07
CA THR A 58 -0.02 -4.06 2.51
C THR A 58 0.09 -4.21 4.02
N ALA A 59 -0.83 -3.62 4.80
CA ALA A 59 -0.83 -3.78 6.24
C ALA A 59 -0.97 -5.25 6.66
N ASP A 60 -1.90 -5.99 6.06
CA ASP A 60 -2.05 -7.43 6.31
C ASP A 60 -0.73 -8.19 6.08
N ILE A 61 -0.01 -7.85 5.00
CA ILE A 61 1.30 -8.47 4.69
C ILE A 61 2.33 -8.10 5.75
N ILE A 62 2.40 -6.83 6.17
CA ILE A 62 3.36 -6.38 7.18
C ILE A 62 3.11 -7.07 8.51
N PHE A 63 1.86 -7.23 8.94
CA PHE A 63 1.54 -7.96 10.18
C PHE A 63 2.04 -9.40 10.14
N THR A 64 1.96 -10.08 8.99
CA THR A 64 2.55 -11.41 8.82
C THR A 64 4.09 -11.36 8.81
N LEU A 65 4.68 -10.42 8.06
CA LEU A 65 6.14 -10.30 7.98
C LEU A 65 6.78 -9.93 9.32
N GLN A 66 6.05 -9.28 10.22
CA GLN A 66 6.51 -8.97 11.58
C GLN A 66 6.79 -10.21 12.44
N GLU A 67 6.27 -11.39 12.07
CA GLU A 67 6.60 -12.64 12.75
C GLU A 67 8.04 -13.10 12.46
N GLU A 68 8.60 -12.69 11.32
CA GLU A 68 9.91 -13.15 10.83
C GLU A 68 10.96 -12.02 10.73
N TYR A 69 10.52 -10.77 10.57
CA TYR A 69 11.37 -9.60 10.31
C TYR A 69 11.06 -8.45 11.28
N ASP A 70 12.07 -7.65 11.66
CA ASP A 70 11.90 -6.43 12.48
C ASP A 70 11.42 -5.23 11.62
N ILE A 71 10.40 -5.46 10.79
CA ILE A 71 9.75 -4.43 9.98
C ILE A 71 8.62 -3.77 10.76
N LYS A 72 8.43 -2.46 10.60
CA LYS A 72 7.39 -1.70 11.33
C LYS A 72 6.39 -1.05 10.40
N LEU A 73 5.14 -0.92 10.85
CA LEU A 73 4.07 -0.25 10.12
C LEU A 73 3.72 1.11 10.73
N GLY A 74 3.87 2.18 9.93
CA GLY A 74 3.37 3.51 10.25
C GLY A 74 2.14 3.87 9.42
N VAL A 75 1.07 4.32 10.07
CA VAL A 75 -0.19 4.70 9.42
C VAL A 75 -0.48 6.17 9.65
N PHE A 76 -0.56 6.92 8.56
CA PHE A 76 -0.70 8.38 8.54
C PHE A 76 -1.91 8.83 7.73
N PRO A 77 -3.13 8.70 8.28
CA PRO A 77 -4.35 9.16 7.63
C PRO A 77 -4.32 10.64 7.31
N PRO A 78 -4.98 11.09 6.23
CA PRO A 78 -5.08 12.52 5.94
C PRO A 78 -5.86 13.29 7.04
N PHE A 79 -6.80 12.63 7.73
CA PHE A 79 -7.64 13.19 8.78
C PHE A 79 -8.25 12.07 9.63
N GLU A 80 -8.91 12.41 10.75
CA GLU A 80 -9.60 11.46 11.63
C GLU A 80 -10.88 10.91 10.97
N ASN A 81 -11.27 9.67 11.28
CA ASN A 81 -12.50 9.04 10.81
C ASN A 81 -12.64 8.95 9.26
N GLN A 82 -11.54 8.75 8.53
CA GLN A 82 -11.55 8.63 7.06
C GLN A 82 -12.43 7.47 6.54
N GLU A 83 -12.60 6.45 7.36
CA GLU A 83 -13.38 5.23 7.17
C GLU A 83 -14.88 5.42 7.42
N SER A 84 -15.31 6.57 7.93
CA SER A 84 -16.70 6.80 8.38
C SER A 84 -17.77 6.46 7.33
N ARG A 85 -17.44 6.56 6.04
CA ARG A 85 -18.34 6.27 4.91
C ARG A 85 -18.09 4.92 4.24
N TRP A 86 -17.22 4.08 4.78
CA TRP A 86 -16.93 2.76 4.21
C TRP A 86 -17.97 1.72 4.64
N PRO A 87 -18.09 0.59 3.93
CA PRO A 87 -18.83 -0.58 4.41
C PRO A 87 -18.28 -1.08 5.75
N ASP A 88 -19.14 -1.65 6.60
CA ASP A 88 -18.76 -2.06 7.95
C ASP A 88 -17.59 -3.06 8.02
N PRO A 89 -17.48 -4.09 7.13
CA PRO A 89 -16.30 -4.97 7.13
C PRO A 89 -14.97 -4.22 6.94
N LEU A 90 -14.98 -3.16 6.12
CA LEU A 90 -13.79 -2.34 5.91
C LEU A 90 -13.52 -1.37 7.08
N LYS A 91 -14.55 -0.95 7.81
CA LYS A 91 -14.36 -0.20 9.05
C LYS A 91 -13.72 -1.08 10.11
N GLU A 92 -14.19 -2.32 10.26
CA GLU A 92 -13.62 -3.30 11.20
C GLU A 92 -12.13 -3.54 10.92
N LYS A 93 -11.76 -3.76 9.65
CA LYS A 93 -10.35 -3.87 9.25
C LYS A 93 -9.53 -2.61 9.53
N TYR A 94 -10.13 -1.43 9.36
CA TYR A 94 -9.44 -0.17 9.64
C TYR A 94 -9.26 0.07 11.15
N GLU A 95 -10.20 -0.39 11.99
CA GLU A 95 -10.00 -0.40 13.45
C GLU A 95 -8.91 -1.40 13.86
N GLU A 96 -8.88 -2.59 13.27
CA GLU A 96 -7.78 -3.55 13.46
C GLU A 96 -6.43 -2.95 13.07
N LEU A 97 -6.35 -2.28 11.92
CA LEU A 97 -5.17 -1.54 11.48
C LEU A 97 -4.69 -0.51 12.53
N LYS A 98 -5.62 0.27 13.12
CA LYS A 98 -5.28 1.24 14.17
C LYS A 98 -4.68 0.59 15.41
N MET A 99 -5.17 -0.60 15.78
CA MET A 99 -4.75 -1.30 16.98
C MET A 99 -3.39 -2.00 16.80
N LEU A 100 -3.14 -2.54 15.60
CA LEU A 100 -1.97 -3.36 15.32
C LEU A 100 -0.77 -2.58 14.78
N ALA A 101 -0.98 -1.42 14.13
CA ALA A 101 0.12 -0.62 13.61
C ALA A 101 1.07 -0.14 14.74
N ASP A 102 2.38 -0.24 14.50
CA ASP A 102 3.41 0.26 15.43
C ASP A 102 3.28 1.76 15.70
N PHE A 103 2.78 2.51 14.71
CA PHE A 103 2.50 3.92 14.86
C PHE A 103 1.28 4.34 14.05
N PHE A 104 0.32 5.01 14.71
CA PHE A 104 -0.86 5.57 14.06
C PHE A 104 -1.00 7.06 14.40
N LYS A 105 -1.02 7.92 13.38
CA LYS A 105 -1.22 9.36 13.59
C LYS A 105 -1.83 10.07 12.38
N PRO A 106 -3.07 10.57 12.48
CA PRO A 106 -3.66 11.44 11.47
C PRO A 106 -2.86 12.73 11.28
N ILE A 107 -2.72 13.18 10.04
CA ILE A 107 -1.99 14.40 9.66
C ILE A 107 -2.77 15.65 10.10
N TYR A 108 -4.09 15.64 9.91
CA TYR A 108 -4.99 16.67 10.43
C TYR A 108 -5.89 16.10 11.53
N LYS A 109 -6.15 16.93 12.54
CA LYS A 109 -7.17 16.66 13.56
C LYS A 109 -8.57 17.02 13.06
N GLY A 110 -9.57 16.22 13.45
CA GLY A 110 -10.95 16.31 12.99
C GLY A 110 -11.17 15.70 11.61
N ASP A 111 -12.41 15.81 11.14
CA ASP A 111 -12.88 15.15 9.91
C ASP A 111 -12.40 15.83 8.61
N TYR A 112 -12.90 15.33 7.49
CA TYR A 112 -12.68 15.89 6.16
C TYR A 112 -13.16 17.35 6.05
N LYS A 113 -12.26 18.23 5.60
CA LYS A 113 -12.46 19.66 5.37
C LYS A 113 -12.12 20.10 3.95
N GLY A 114 -11.42 19.27 3.16
CA GLY A 114 -11.18 19.57 1.75
C GLY A 114 -9.99 18.82 1.14
N ALA A 115 -9.87 18.94 -0.19
CA ALA A 115 -8.85 18.24 -0.98
C ALA A 115 -7.40 18.53 -0.55
N TYR A 116 -7.17 19.67 0.12
CA TYR A 116 -5.86 20.04 0.65
C TYR A 116 -5.32 19.00 1.66
N GLN A 117 -6.19 18.28 2.39
CA GLN A 117 -5.77 17.24 3.33
C GLN A 117 -5.14 16.05 2.59
N PHE A 118 -5.71 15.63 1.45
CA PHE A 118 -5.13 14.57 0.63
C PHE A 118 -3.82 15.00 -0.02
N LYS A 119 -3.72 16.25 -0.49
CA LYS A 119 -2.47 16.79 -1.03
C LYS A 119 -1.36 16.81 0.02
N ALA A 120 -1.67 17.33 1.21
CA ALA A 120 -0.74 17.36 2.33
C ALA A 120 -0.31 15.96 2.75
N LYS A 121 -1.22 14.98 2.73
CA LYS A 121 -0.92 13.56 2.96
C LYS A 121 0.06 12.99 1.94
N ASN A 122 -0.12 13.25 0.66
CA ASN A 122 0.83 12.79 -0.36
C ASN A 122 2.22 13.41 -0.16
N MET A 123 2.29 14.72 0.07
CA MET A 123 3.55 15.43 0.32
C MET A 123 4.23 14.91 1.59
N TRP A 124 3.47 14.66 2.65
CA TRP A 124 4.01 14.17 3.92
C TRP A 124 4.61 12.77 3.79
N LEU A 125 3.93 11.86 3.07
CA LEU A 125 4.48 10.52 2.82
C LEU A 125 5.84 10.64 2.11
N VAL A 126 5.89 11.38 1.00
CA VAL A 126 7.13 11.58 0.23
C VAL A 126 8.24 12.25 1.04
N ASP A 127 7.91 13.25 1.86
CA ASP A 127 8.88 13.94 2.74
C ASP A 127 9.41 13.05 3.89
N LYS A 128 8.71 11.95 4.22
CA LYS A 128 9.02 11.11 5.38
C LYS A 128 9.50 9.71 5.03
N SER A 129 9.46 9.33 3.76
CA SER A 129 10.09 8.12 3.26
C SER A 129 11.34 8.42 2.45
N ASP A 130 12.14 7.38 2.25
CA ASP A 130 13.31 7.41 1.39
C ASP A 130 12.94 7.05 -0.07
N ALA A 131 11.85 6.32 -0.27
CA ALA A 131 11.30 5.95 -1.59
C ALA A 131 9.80 5.61 -1.48
N SER A 132 9.16 5.37 -2.63
CA SER A 132 7.81 4.81 -2.69
C SER A 132 7.69 3.55 -3.54
N LEU A 133 6.82 2.62 -3.13
CA LEU A 133 6.35 1.50 -3.94
C LEU A 133 4.87 1.72 -4.26
N ILE A 134 4.53 1.81 -5.55
CA ILE A 134 3.17 2.12 -5.99
C ILE A 134 2.66 1.05 -6.95
N LEU A 135 1.57 0.37 -6.59
CA LEU A 135 0.85 -0.48 -7.55
C LEU A 135 0.02 0.42 -8.47
N MET A 136 0.46 0.56 -9.72
CA MET A 136 -0.16 1.42 -10.71
C MET A 136 0.20 1.04 -12.14
N ASP A 137 -0.61 1.54 -13.05
CA ASP A 137 -0.43 1.54 -14.49
C ASP A 137 -0.30 3.01 -14.92
N GLU A 138 0.72 3.34 -15.71
CA GLU A 138 0.92 4.72 -16.18
C GLU A 138 -0.16 5.15 -17.18
N GLU A 139 -0.76 4.21 -17.91
CA GLU A 139 -1.87 4.51 -18.83
C GLU A 139 -3.17 4.81 -18.07
N PHE A 140 -3.39 4.13 -16.94
CA PHE A 140 -4.61 4.23 -16.13
C PHE A 140 -4.32 4.54 -14.65
N PRO A 141 -3.62 5.63 -14.32
CA PRO A 141 -3.00 5.84 -13.01
C PRO A 141 -4.01 6.12 -11.88
N GLY A 142 -5.29 6.32 -12.20
CA GLY A 142 -6.35 6.51 -11.22
C GLY A 142 -6.00 7.60 -10.18
N SER A 143 -6.31 7.33 -8.93
CA SER A 143 -6.01 8.19 -7.78
C SER A 143 -4.53 8.21 -7.39
N ASN A 144 -3.76 7.20 -7.80
CA ASN A 144 -2.32 7.10 -7.53
C ASN A 144 -1.50 8.20 -8.20
N ARG A 145 -2.01 8.76 -9.31
CA ARG A 145 -1.36 9.87 -10.04
C ARG A 145 -0.92 11.03 -9.13
N PHE A 146 -1.67 11.30 -8.06
CA PHE A 146 -1.35 12.41 -7.15
C PHE A 146 -0.14 12.12 -6.27
N LEU A 147 0.00 10.88 -5.77
CA LEU A 147 1.19 10.48 -5.02
C LEU A 147 2.39 10.32 -5.96
N TYR A 148 2.18 9.70 -7.13
CA TYR A 148 3.21 9.55 -8.15
C TYR A 148 3.79 10.89 -8.60
N SER A 149 2.94 11.89 -8.89
CA SER A 149 3.39 13.25 -9.23
C SER A 149 4.19 13.88 -8.09
N ALA A 150 3.70 13.79 -6.84
CA ALA A 150 4.41 14.34 -5.69
C ALA A 150 5.79 13.68 -5.48
N ALA A 151 5.88 12.37 -5.69
CA ALA A 151 7.14 11.63 -5.61
C ALA A 151 8.12 12.01 -6.73
N LYS A 152 7.63 12.19 -7.96
CA LYS A 152 8.46 12.69 -9.08
C LYS A 152 8.93 14.13 -8.88
N GLU A 153 8.08 14.98 -8.30
CA GLU A 153 8.42 16.38 -7.99
C GLU A 153 9.46 16.52 -6.87
N ALA A 154 9.59 15.53 -5.98
CA ALA A 154 10.64 15.50 -4.95
C ALA A 154 12.06 15.34 -5.53
N GLY A 155 12.17 15.04 -6.83
CA GLY A 155 13.42 15.02 -7.58
C GLY A 155 14.00 13.61 -7.74
N GLU A 156 15.05 13.51 -8.56
CA GLU A 156 15.68 12.23 -8.96
C GLU A 156 16.26 11.42 -7.78
N ALA A 157 16.48 12.07 -6.64
CA ALA A 157 17.00 11.41 -5.43
C ALA A 157 15.95 10.58 -4.69
N TYR A 158 14.66 10.70 -5.02
CA TYR A 158 13.58 9.94 -4.42
C TYR A 158 13.15 8.80 -5.36
N PRO A 159 13.54 7.54 -5.11
CA PRO A 159 13.18 6.44 -5.99
C PRO A 159 11.68 6.16 -5.96
N VAL A 160 11.11 5.91 -7.14
CA VAL A 160 9.71 5.49 -7.30
C VAL A 160 9.72 4.12 -7.95
N TYR A 161 9.41 3.10 -7.15
CA TYR A 161 9.21 1.74 -7.58
C TYR A 161 7.73 1.52 -7.93
N THR A 162 7.48 0.78 -8.99
CA THR A 162 6.12 0.41 -9.39
C THR A 162 5.92 -1.10 -9.35
N ILE A 163 4.66 -1.51 -9.13
CA ILE A 163 4.14 -2.83 -9.50
C ILE A 163 3.09 -2.57 -10.58
N THR A 164 3.38 -3.02 -11.78
CA THR A 164 2.58 -2.82 -12.99
C THR A 164 1.67 -4.02 -13.24
N PRO A 165 0.70 -3.93 -14.15
CA PRO A 165 -0.09 -5.09 -14.56
C PRO A 165 0.77 -6.26 -15.07
N ALA A 166 1.86 -6.00 -15.79
CA ALA A 166 2.78 -7.03 -16.26
C ALA A 166 3.47 -7.77 -15.10
N ASP A 167 3.85 -7.04 -14.04
CA ASP A 167 4.41 -7.67 -12.83
C ASP A 167 3.37 -8.58 -12.14
N LEU A 168 2.08 -8.25 -12.22
CA LEU A 168 1.02 -9.11 -11.68
C LEU A 168 0.82 -10.37 -12.54
N ASP A 169 0.92 -10.26 -13.86
CA ASP A 169 0.88 -11.40 -14.77
C ASP A 169 2.05 -12.36 -14.50
N ASP A 170 3.25 -11.84 -14.28
CA ASP A 170 4.41 -12.66 -13.90
C ASP A 170 4.17 -13.44 -12.60
N ILE A 171 3.54 -12.80 -11.60
CA ILE A 171 3.17 -13.48 -10.35
C ILE A 171 2.12 -14.57 -10.58
N VAL A 172 1.15 -14.37 -11.48
CA VAL A 172 0.18 -15.40 -11.85
C VAL A 172 0.89 -16.61 -12.45
N GLU A 173 1.83 -16.38 -13.35
CA GLU A 173 2.61 -17.45 -13.99
C GLU A 173 3.47 -18.19 -12.97
N GLU A 174 4.14 -17.48 -12.04
CA GLU A 174 4.92 -18.08 -10.95
C GLU A 174 4.06 -18.97 -10.05
N ILE A 175 2.88 -18.49 -9.62
CA ILE A 175 1.95 -19.27 -8.80
C ILE A 175 1.48 -20.51 -9.56
N ARG A 176 1.19 -20.37 -10.86
CA ARG A 176 0.77 -21.49 -11.71
C ARG A 176 1.88 -22.53 -11.89
N MET A 177 3.13 -22.10 -12.06
CA MET A 177 4.28 -23.00 -12.21
C MET A 177 4.66 -23.72 -10.91
N ALA A 178 4.35 -23.13 -9.76
CA ALA A 178 4.56 -23.72 -8.45
C ALA A 178 3.50 -24.76 -8.06
N ASP A 179 2.38 -24.82 -8.80
CA ASP A 179 1.34 -25.82 -8.59
C ASP A 179 1.87 -27.23 -8.97
N PRO A 180 1.95 -28.18 -8.01
CA PRO A 180 2.46 -29.53 -8.26
C PRO A 180 1.67 -30.32 -9.31
N ASP A 181 0.41 -29.95 -9.55
CA ASP A 181 -0.48 -30.61 -10.50
C ASP A 181 -0.43 -29.98 -11.91
N TYR A 182 0.32 -28.89 -12.11
CA TYR A 182 0.39 -28.19 -13.39
C TYR A 182 1.08 -28.99 -14.51
N TRP A 183 2.02 -29.86 -14.15
CA TRP A 183 2.79 -30.68 -15.10
C TRP A 183 2.18 -32.07 -15.34
N GLN A 184 1.01 -32.37 -14.77
CA GLN A 184 0.34 -33.67 -14.87
C GLN A 184 -0.71 -33.74 -15.98
#